data_AF-A0A436WWX9-F1
#
_entry.id   AF-A0A436WWX9-F1
#
_cell.length_a   1.000
_cell.length_b   1.000
_cell.length_c   1.000
_cell.angle_alpha   90.00
_cell.angle_beta   90.00
_cell.angle_gamma   90.00
#
_symmetry.space_group_name_H-M   'P 1'
#
loop_
_entity.id
_entity.type
_entity.pdbx_description
1 polymer ?
#
loop_
_entity_poly.entity_id
_entity_poly.type
_entity_poly.pdbx_seq_one_letter_code
_entity_poly.pdbx_strand_id
1 'polypeptide(L)' 'MIEPKKSTSGIAYPDDLCLLKRAYDQICLERDLPAGSPAAEQLAIRAMELFAHGIFEEEALLQGLRQPA' A
#
# COMPACT_ATOMS: atom_id res chain seq x y z
N MET A 1 -6.83 13.27 23.28
CA MET A 1 -5.85 13.09 22.20
C MET A 1 -6.14 11.72 21.62
N ILE A 2 -6.51 11.61 20.34
CA ILE A 2 -6.84 10.31 19.74
C ILE A 2 -5.53 9.79 19.17
N GLU A 3 -4.92 8.83 19.85
CA GLU A 3 -3.73 8.14 19.35
C GLU A 3 -4.06 7.49 17.98
N PRO A 4 -3.19 7.63 16.97
CA PRO A 4 -3.34 6.91 15.73
C PRO A 4 -3.15 5.42 16.05
N LYS A 5 -4.27 4.70 16.04
CA LYS A 5 -4.34 3.27 16.32
C LYS A 5 -3.59 2.54 15.21
N LYS A 6 -2.31 2.25 15.43
CA LYS A 6 -1.55 1.34 14.56
C LYS A 6 -2.16 -0.05 14.64
N SER A 7 -2.34 -0.66 13.48
CA SER A 7 -2.87 -2.01 13.31
C SER A 7 -1.95 -3.06 13.96
N THR A 8 -2.34 -3.57 15.13
CA THR A 8 -1.61 -4.66 15.83
C THR A 8 -2.20 -6.04 15.54
N SER A 9 -3.31 -6.15 14.79
CA SER A 9 -3.96 -7.44 14.53
C SER A 9 -4.95 -7.34 13.39
N GLY A 10 -4.62 -7.88 12.22
CA GLY A 10 -5.55 -8.43 11.20
C GLY A 10 -6.75 -7.60 10.72
N ILE A 11 -6.92 -6.38 11.19
CA ILE A 11 -8.02 -5.46 10.92
C ILE A 11 -7.37 -4.22 10.36
N ALA A 12 -7.35 -4.08 9.04
CA ALA A 12 -6.93 -2.84 8.41
C ALA A 12 -7.94 -1.75 8.79
N TYR A 13 -7.48 -0.72 9.50
CA TYR A 13 -8.34 0.43 9.77
C TYR A 13 -8.54 1.24 8.48
N PRO A 14 -9.62 2.04 8.40
CA PRO A 14 -9.86 2.89 7.23
C PRO A 14 -8.69 3.83 6.91
N ASP A 15 -7.95 4.26 7.93
CA ASP A 15 -6.75 5.08 7.81
C ASP A 15 -5.61 4.31 7.12
N ASP A 16 -5.38 3.06 7.52
CA ASP A 16 -4.40 2.18 6.89
C ASP A 16 -4.77 1.92 5.41
N LEU A 17 -6.05 1.68 5.12
CA LEU A 17 -6.51 1.51 3.73
C LEU A 17 -6.33 2.79 2.89
N CYS A 18 -6.48 3.97 3.49
CA CYS A 18 -6.16 5.23 2.82
C CYS A 18 -4.66 5.34 2.52
N LEU A 19 -3.80 4.94 3.46
CA LEU A 19 -2.35 4.88 3.25
C LEU A 19 -1.96 3.91 2.13
N LEU A 20 -2.51 2.69 2.12
CA LEU A 20 -2.32 1.71 1.05
C LEU A 20 -2.69 2.31 -0.31
N LYS A 21 -3.90 2.88 -0.42
CA LYS A 21 -4.39 3.47 -1.66
C LYS A 21 -3.48 4.62 -2.13
N ARG A 22 -3.03 5.47 -1.21
CA ARG A 22 -2.16 6.61 -1.52
C ARG A 22 -0.79 6.18 -2.02
N ALA A 23 -0.19 5.18 -1.37
CA ALA A 23 1.07 4.59 -1.82
C ALA A 23 0.94 3.95 -3.21
N TYR A 24 -0.16 3.22 -3.45
CA TYR A 24 -0.48 2.63 -4.75
C TYR A 24 -0.67 3.70 -5.84
N ASP A 25 -1.54 4.69 -5.61
CA ASP A 25 -1.81 5.79 -6.55
C ASP A 25 -0.50 6.52 -6.91
N GLN A 26 0.37 6.77 -5.92
CA GLN A 26 1.66 7.43 -6.16
C GLN A 26 2.57 6.62 -7.10
N ILE A 27 2.72 5.31 -6.89
CA ILE A 27 3.54 4.47 -7.76
C ILE A 27 2.92 4.30 -9.14
N CYS A 28 1.58 4.22 -9.22
CA CYS A 28 0.88 4.23 -10.51
C CYS A 28 1.16 5.51 -11.30
N LEU A 29 1.14 6.67 -10.65
CA LEU A 29 1.48 7.94 -11.28
C LEU A 29 2.98 8.01 -11.65
N GLU A 30 3.88 7.56 -10.78
CA GLU A 30 5.33 7.57 -11.03
C GLU A 30 5.72 6.70 -12.23
N ARG A 31 5.01 5.58 -12.43
CA ARG A 31 5.30 4.60 -13.49
C ARG A 31 4.40 4.74 -14.72
N ASP A 32 3.57 5.79 -14.75
CA ASP A 32 2.54 6.02 -15.79
C ASP A 32 1.71 4.75 -16.05
N LEU A 33 1.31 4.06 -14.98
CA LEU A 33 0.54 2.81 -15.05
C LEU A 33 -0.96 3.13 -15.10
N PRO A 34 -1.65 2.83 -16.21
CA PRO A 34 -3.09 2.97 -16.28
C PRO A 34 -3.78 2.05 -15.28
N ALA A 35 -4.79 2.55 -14.57
CA ALA A 35 -5.63 1.73 -13.71
C ALA A 35 -6.25 0.57 -14.50
N GLY A 36 -6.13 -0.65 -13.97
CA GLY A 36 -6.58 -1.87 -14.66
C GLY A 36 -5.55 -2.50 -15.61
N SER A 37 -4.36 -1.92 -15.72
CA SER A 37 -3.24 -2.59 -16.41
C SER A 37 -2.74 -3.79 -15.58
N PRO A 38 -2.18 -4.83 -16.22
CA PRO A 38 -1.62 -5.99 -15.50
C PRO A 38 -0.52 -5.57 -14.52
N ALA A 39 0.27 -4.56 -14.86
CA ALA A 39 1.29 -4.01 -13.96
C ALA A 39 0.68 -3.32 -12.72
N ALA A 40 -0.47 -2.66 -12.87
CA ALA A 40 -1.19 -2.03 -11.78
C ALA A 40 -1.85 -3.09 -10.87
N GLU A 41 -2.40 -4.17 -11.47
CA GLU A 41 -2.91 -5.31 -10.71
C GLU A 41 -1.82 -5.99 -9.87
N GLN A 42 -0.64 -6.24 -10.46
CA GLN A 42 0.51 -6.81 -9.74
C GLN A 42 0.96 -5.90 -8.58
N LEU A 43 0.95 -4.58 -8.79
CA LEU A 43 1.27 -3.60 -7.75
C LEU A 43 0.25 -3.65 -6.60
N ALA A 44 -1.04 -3.80 -6.91
CA ALA A 44 -2.10 -3.92 -5.91
C ALA A 44 -1.96 -5.21 -5.09
N ILE A 45 -1.65 -6.34 -5.74
CA ILE A 45 -1.39 -7.61 -5.08
C ILE A 45 -0.22 -7.47 -4.10
N ARG A 46 0.91 -6.91 -4.56
CA ARG A 46 2.09 -6.64 -3.71
C ARG A 46 1.75 -5.74 -2.52
N ALA A 47 0.97 -4.69 -2.73
CA ALA A 47 0.56 -3.80 -1.65
C ALA A 47 -0.26 -4.56 -0.59
N MET A 48 -1.19 -5.42 -1.02
CA MET A 48 -1.97 -6.26 -0.12
C MET A 48 -1.11 -7.30 0.61
N GLU A 49 -0.11 -7.90 -0.05
CA GLU A 49 0.85 -8.81 0.61
C GLU A 49 1.62 -8.09 1.73
N LEU A 50 2.18 -6.91 1.44
CA LEU A 50 2.89 -6.11 2.45
C LEU A 50 1.98 -5.76 3.64
N PHE A 51 0.72 -5.43 3.37
CA PHE A 51 -0.29 -5.20 4.40
C PHE A 51 -0.58 -6.44 5.24
N ALA A 52 -0.73 -7.60 4.59
CA ALA A 52 -0.94 -8.88 5.27
C ALA A 52 0.25 -9.26 6.16
N HIS A 53 1.46 -8.83 5.80
CA HIS A 53 2.68 -8.96 6.59
C HIS A 53 2.80 -7.95 7.75
N GLY A 54 1.83 -7.05 7.91
CA GLY A 54 1.81 -6.07 9.00
C GLY A 54 2.55 -4.77 8.69
N ILE A 55 2.85 -4.50 7.42
CA ILE A 55 3.47 -3.25 6.99
C ILE A 55 2.37 -2.22 6.73
N PHE A 56 2.19 -1.31 7.68
CA PHE A 56 1.16 -0.26 7.65
C PHE A 56 1.74 1.16 7.53
N GLU A 57 3.04 1.30 7.30
CA GLU A 57 3.68 2.62 7.15
C GLU A 57 3.81 3.02 5.67
N GLU A 58 3.42 4.26 5.34
CA GLU A 58 3.45 4.80 3.96
C GLU A 58 4.81 4.62 3.30
N GLU A 59 5.87 5.02 4.00
CA GLU A 59 7.24 4.92 3.50
C GLU A 59 7.67 3.46 3.28
N ALA A 60 7.31 2.56 4.19
CA ALA A 60 7.64 1.15 4.07
C ALA A 60 6.89 0.48 2.90
N LEU A 61 5.63 0.85 2.67
CA LEU A 61 4.84 0.41 1.52
C LEU A 61 5.44 0.95 0.21
N LEU A 62 5.75 2.24 0.15
CA LEU A 62 6.36 2.86 -1.03
C LEU A 62 7.72 2.22 -1.34
N GLN A 63 8.55 1.97 -0.33
CA GLN A 63 9.82 1.25 -0.52
C GLN A 63 9.57 -0.16 -1.07
N GLY A 64 8.68 -0.94 -0.46
CA GLY A 64 8.37 -2.29 -0.91
C GLY A 64 7.79 -2.35 -2.32
N LEU A 65 6.97 -1.38 -2.71
CA LEU A 65 6.36 -1.26 -4.05
C LEU A 65 7.34 -0.74 -5.12
N ARG A 66 8.38 0.00 -4.72
CA ARG A 66 9.44 0.44 -5.63
C ARG A 66 10.43 -0.67 -5.94
N GLN A 67 10.63 -1.61 -5.02
CA GLN A 67 11.52 -2.74 -5.26
C GLN A 67 10.96 -3.61 -6.40
N PRO A 68 11.74 -3.86 -7.48
CA PRO A 68 11.35 -4.84 -8.47
C PRO A 68 11.32 -6.22 -7.80
N ALA A 69 10.21 -6.93 -8.00
CA ALA A 69 10.06 -8.33 -7.63
C ALA A 69 11.10 -9.21 -8.34
#